data_AF-A0A9P2LB44-F1
#
_entry.id   AF-A0A9P2LB44-F1
#
_cell.length_a   1.000
_cell.length_b   1.000
_cell.length_c   1.000
_cell.angle_alpha   90.00
_cell.angle_beta   90.00
_cell.angle_gamma   90.00
#
_symmetry.space_group_name_H-M   'P 1'
#
loop_
_entity.id
_entity.type
_entity.pdbx_description
1 polymer ?
#
loop_
_entity_poly.entity_id
_entity_poly.type
_entity_poly.pdbx_seq_one_letter_code
_entity_poly.pdbx_strand_id
1 'polypeptide(L)'
;DQNYDADDVREIIASSLDMAEERTMSLKEFQKIFKSFGRNLSGRKFSDLQQKLAAIYDLEKLEKLEEKIIDTVNRHVLFDDKFLTVYPNVKNIDEIKEKLDLIFHNYQSNPDIELQVNKRTFYPFRKNDIREDLIISYQFSQVRELTVRQEIDASDLKDGISEMYSQVFGFKTTELTCFDSVIIDIERKILIILIDLARIMPRNELNVIHSNFSHFIKRELGLEIMEKYDFLSSPLDLFPCIQKFYDEKVDKVSGVTEIYFTTTEGTAHHEKLRGDSVDIRQVTYHESGVNGLKNTEIDGIKLDETITPYRISKKYYDRDVEISLNSSYNALSNINGSHLYNAFIIGSRSYEEIEFVLNKLLTLR
;
A
#
# COMPACT_ATOMS: atom_id res chain seq x y z
N ASP A 1 3.67 -25.09 28.87
CA ASP A 1 3.25 -26.16 27.94
C ASP A 1 1.73 -26.22 27.88
N GLN A 2 1.12 -25.33 27.10
CA GLN A 2 -0.26 -25.50 26.68
C GLN A 2 -0.22 -26.45 25.48
N ASN A 3 -0.82 -27.64 25.60
CA ASN A 3 -1.07 -28.50 24.45
C ASN A 3 -2.04 -27.73 23.54
N TYR A 4 -1.52 -27.22 22.42
CA TYR A 4 -2.35 -26.76 21.31
C TYR A 4 -3.14 -27.96 20.79
N ASP A 5 -4.48 -27.94 20.90
CA ASP A 5 -5.31 -28.95 20.23
C ASP A 5 -5.50 -28.56 18.76
N ALA A 6 -5.81 -29.52 17.91
CA ALA A 6 -6.07 -29.30 16.49
C ALA A 6 -7.20 -28.29 16.25
N ASP A 7 -8.14 -28.16 17.19
CA ASP A 7 -9.22 -27.18 17.10
C ASP A 7 -8.72 -25.74 17.28
N ASP A 8 -7.78 -25.50 18.19
CA ASP A 8 -7.16 -24.17 18.40
C ASP A 8 -6.44 -23.70 17.12
N VAL A 9 -5.65 -24.60 16.51
CA VAL A 9 -4.94 -24.32 15.25
C VAL A 9 -5.92 -24.03 14.12
N ARG A 10 -7.03 -24.77 14.02
CA ARG A 10 -8.07 -24.52 13.01
C ARG A 10 -8.71 -23.14 13.19
N GLU A 11 -8.97 -22.73 14.43
CA GLU A 11 -9.54 -21.42 14.73
C GLU A 11 -8.60 -20.29 14.32
N ILE A 12 -7.29 -20.42 14.59
CA ILE A 12 -6.28 -19.43 14.18
C ILE A 12 -6.20 -19.32 12.65
N ILE A 13 -6.19 -20.47 11.94
CA ILE A 13 -6.21 -20.46 10.47
C ILE A 13 -7.49 -19.79 9.96
N ALA A 14 -8.64 -20.11 10.55
CA ALA A 14 -9.93 -19.55 10.13
C ALA A 14 -9.94 -18.03 10.30
N SER A 15 -9.53 -17.52 11.47
CA SER A 15 -9.40 -16.09 11.74
C SER A 15 -8.43 -15.39 10.80
N SER A 16 -7.31 -16.04 10.46
CA SER A 16 -6.34 -15.51 9.48
C SER A 16 -6.94 -15.42 8.07
N LEU A 17 -7.79 -16.39 7.68
CA LEU A 17 -8.50 -16.36 6.40
C LEU A 17 -9.60 -15.29 6.37
N ASP A 18 -10.28 -15.04 7.49
CA ASP A 18 -11.25 -13.94 7.61
C ASP A 18 -10.54 -12.59 7.40
N MET A 19 -9.39 -12.38 8.05
CA MET A 19 -8.57 -11.18 7.85
C MET A 19 -8.10 -11.02 6.40
N ALA A 20 -7.75 -12.13 5.74
CA ALA A 20 -7.37 -12.13 4.34
C ALA A 20 -8.53 -11.73 3.42
N GLU A 21 -9.74 -12.22 3.70
CA GLU A 21 -10.95 -11.88 2.95
C GLU A 21 -11.35 -10.41 3.16
N GLU A 22 -11.35 -9.94 4.41
CA GLU A 22 -11.68 -8.57 4.80
C GLU A 22 -10.75 -7.53 4.15
N ARG A 23 -9.45 -7.87 4.03
CA ARG A 23 -8.45 -7.06 3.34
C ARG A 23 -8.40 -7.30 1.83
N THR A 24 -9.33 -8.09 1.28
CA THR A 24 -9.43 -8.40 -0.15
C THR A 24 -8.16 -9.02 -0.76
N MET A 25 -7.41 -9.79 0.03
CA MET A 25 -6.23 -10.51 -0.44
C MET A 25 -6.59 -11.54 -1.51
N SER A 26 -5.61 -11.94 -2.32
CA SER A 26 -5.85 -12.79 -3.48
C SER A 26 -6.22 -14.22 -3.07
N LEU A 27 -7.49 -14.63 -3.22
CA LEU A 27 -7.91 -16.02 -2.97
C LEU A 27 -7.03 -17.05 -3.72
N LYS A 28 -6.56 -16.71 -4.92
CA LYS A 28 -5.69 -17.60 -5.72
C LYS A 28 -4.38 -17.95 -5.00
N GLU A 29 -3.86 -17.06 -4.18
CA GLU A 29 -2.64 -17.25 -3.39
C GLU A 29 -2.89 -18.28 -2.28
N PHE A 30 -3.94 -18.07 -1.49
CA PHE A 30 -4.36 -19.01 -0.44
C PHE A 30 -4.76 -20.39 -1.00
N GLN A 31 -5.42 -20.43 -2.15
CA GLN A 31 -5.69 -21.70 -2.86
C GLN A 31 -4.40 -22.46 -3.22
N LYS A 32 -3.32 -21.76 -3.61
CA LYS A 32 -2.03 -22.41 -3.90
C LYS A 32 -1.41 -22.99 -2.63
N ILE A 33 -1.50 -22.27 -1.51
CA ILE A 33 -1.03 -22.73 -0.20
C ILE A 33 -1.78 -24.02 0.17
N PHE A 34 -3.12 -24.01 0.21
CA PHE A 34 -3.93 -25.19 0.54
C PHE A 34 -3.65 -26.39 -0.39
N LYS A 35 -3.54 -26.15 -1.71
CA LYS A 35 -3.20 -27.19 -2.69
C LYS A 35 -1.84 -27.84 -2.45
N SER A 36 -0.88 -27.11 -1.86
CA SER A 36 0.42 -27.67 -1.50
C SER A 36 0.34 -28.71 -0.37
N PHE A 37 -0.72 -28.65 0.45
CA PHE A 37 -1.00 -29.64 1.51
C PHE A 37 -1.99 -30.72 1.04
N GLY A 38 -2.78 -30.49 0.00
CA GLY A 38 -3.63 -31.52 -0.57
C GLY A 38 -4.42 -31.05 -1.79
N ARG A 39 -4.42 -31.85 -2.86
CA ARG A 39 -5.10 -31.49 -4.13
C ARG A 39 -6.61 -31.26 -3.97
N ASN A 40 -7.24 -31.91 -2.98
CA ASN A 40 -8.67 -31.80 -2.70
C ASN A 40 -9.02 -30.62 -1.77
N LEU A 41 -8.00 -29.93 -1.26
CA LEU A 41 -8.14 -28.75 -0.41
C LEU A 41 -8.22 -27.51 -1.31
N SER A 42 -9.38 -27.32 -1.94
CA SER A 42 -9.66 -26.14 -2.76
C SER A 42 -11.06 -25.64 -2.51
N GLY A 43 -11.23 -24.32 -2.57
CA GLY A 43 -12.49 -23.62 -2.40
C GLY A 43 -12.63 -22.50 -3.42
N ARG A 44 -13.85 -22.08 -3.75
CA ARG A 44 -14.11 -20.91 -4.61
C ARG A 44 -14.24 -19.62 -3.80
N LYS A 45 -14.36 -19.73 -2.47
CA LYS A 45 -14.39 -18.64 -1.49
C LYS A 45 -13.44 -18.94 -0.32
N PHE A 46 -13.15 -17.94 0.52
CA PHE A 46 -12.36 -18.14 1.74
C PHE A 46 -13.09 -19.05 2.74
N SER A 47 -14.41 -18.87 2.90
CA SER A 47 -15.25 -19.76 3.71
C SER A 47 -15.23 -21.23 3.26
N ASP A 48 -15.08 -21.50 1.96
CA ASP A 48 -14.89 -22.88 1.47
C ASP A 48 -13.56 -23.45 1.97
N LEU A 49 -12.49 -22.65 2.02
CA LEU A 49 -11.17 -23.08 2.51
C LEU A 49 -11.23 -23.38 4.02
N GLN A 50 -11.93 -22.56 4.80
CA GLN A 50 -12.17 -22.80 6.22
C GLN A 50 -12.87 -24.14 6.45
N GLN A 51 -13.93 -24.44 5.69
CA GLN A 51 -14.62 -25.74 5.78
C GLN A 51 -13.70 -26.94 5.47
N LYS A 52 -12.66 -26.76 4.65
CA LYS A 52 -11.69 -27.83 4.35
C LYS A 52 -10.73 -28.13 5.50
N LEU A 53 -10.61 -27.26 6.50
CA LEU A 53 -9.75 -27.50 7.67
C LEU A 53 -10.20 -28.73 8.48
N ALA A 54 -11.51 -28.98 8.54
CA ALA A 54 -12.07 -30.17 9.20
C ALA A 54 -11.64 -31.50 8.56
N ALA A 55 -11.18 -31.47 7.30
CA ALA A 55 -10.67 -32.65 6.60
C ALA A 55 -9.18 -32.93 6.86
N ILE A 56 -8.50 -32.07 7.64
CA ILE A 56 -7.09 -32.22 8.01
C ILE A 56 -7.02 -32.75 9.44
N TYR A 57 -6.78 -34.05 9.58
CA TYR A 57 -6.67 -34.74 10.88
C TYR A 57 -5.24 -34.78 11.43
N ASP A 58 -4.25 -34.58 10.55
CA ASP A 58 -2.84 -34.57 10.90
C ASP A 58 -2.45 -33.21 11.48
N LEU A 59 -2.11 -33.18 12.76
CA LEU A 59 -1.77 -31.96 13.50
C LEU A 59 -0.52 -31.28 12.95
N GLU A 60 0.56 -32.03 12.68
CA GLU A 60 1.82 -31.47 12.16
C GLU A 60 1.58 -30.81 10.79
N LYS A 61 0.73 -31.42 9.97
CA LYS A 61 0.33 -30.85 8.69
C LYS A 61 -0.51 -29.58 8.85
N LEU A 62 -1.35 -29.53 9.88
CA LEU A 62 -2.19 -28.38 10.19
C LEU A 62 -1.36 -27.21 10.72
N GLU A 63 -0.42 -27.44 11.63
CA GLU A 63 0.54 -26.44 12.13
C GLU A 63 1.40 -25.84 11.01
N LYS A 64 1.88 -26.68 10.07
CA LYS A 64 2.62 -26.19 8.89
C LYS A 64 1.74 -25.35 7.95
N LEU A 65 0.45 -25.67 7.87
CA LEU A 65 -0.51 -24.86 7.11
C LEU A 65 -0.74 -23.52 7.81
N GLU A 66 -0.95 -23.54 9.12
CA GLU A 66 -1.05 -22.35 9.98
C GLU A 66 0.13 -21.41 9.76
N GLU A 67 1.36 -21.92 9.91
CA GLU A 67 2.58 -21.13 9.73
C GLU A 67 2.60 -20.40 8.39
N LYS A 68 2.28 -21.10 7.28
CA LYS A 68 2.25 -20.48 5.95
C LYS A 68 1.13 -19.48 5.76
N ILE A 69 -0.05 -19.73 6.33
CA ILE A 69 -1.19 -18.82 6.23
C ILE A 69 -0.89 -17.55 7.02
N ILE A 70 -0.45 -17.68 8.28
CA ILE A 70 -0.07 -16.56 9.13
C ILE A 70 1.05 -15.75 8.50
N ASP A 71 2.12 -16.39 8.01
CA ASP A 71 3.22 -15.71 7.33
C ASP A 71 2.74 -14.93 6.10
N THR A 72 1.88 -15.53 5.27
CA THR A 72 1.31 -14.87 4.08
C THR A 72 0.46 -13.65 4.46
N VAL A 73 -0.46 -13.82 5.41
CA VAL A 73 -1.33 -12.72 5.90
C VAL A 73 -0.48 -11.60 6.49
N ASN A 74 0.48 -11.94 7.36
CA ASN A 74 1.37 -10.97 7.96
C ASN A 74 2.18 -10.20 6.91
N ARG A 75 2.72 -10.86 5.88
CA ARG A 75 3.43 -10.14 4.81
C ARG A 75 2.54 -9.14 4.08
N HIS A 76 1.29 -9.50 3.79
CA HIS A 76 0.35 -8.54 3.22
C HIS A 76 0.06 -7.38 4.17
N VAL A 77 -0.28 -7.68 5.42
CA VAL A 77 -0.63 -6.69 6.43
C VAL A 77 0.50 -5.69 6.64
N LEU A 78 1.74 -6.18 6.72
CA LEU A 78 2.90 -5.37 7.09
C LEU A 78 3.52 -4.63 5.91
N PHE A 79 3.41 -5.15 4.68
CA PHE A 79 4.17 -4.62 3.53
C PHE A 79 3.31 -4.23 2.34
N ASP A 80 2.15 -4.84 2.12
CA ASP A 80 1.34 -4.58 0.93
C ASP A 80 0.51 -3.30 1.07
N ASP A 81 0.11 -2.71 -0.05
CA ASP A 81 -0.82 -1.57 -0.10
C ASP A 81 -0.46 -0.46 0.89
N LYS A 82 0.74 0.11 0.73
CA LYS A 82 1.26 1.17 1.61
C LYS A 82 1.24 2.52 0.93
N PHE A 83 0.91 3.54 1.71
CA PHE A 83 1.07 4.93 1.33
C PHE A 83 2.28 5.50 2.05
N LEU A 84 3.31 5.82 1.26
CA LEU A 84 4.65 6.11 1.72
C LEU A 84 4.95 7.61 1.61
N THR A 85 5.54 8.14 2.67
CA THR A 85 6.06 9.52 2.74
C THR A 85 7.49 9.48 3.26
N VAL A 86 8.42 10.14 2.54
CA VAL A 86 9.84 10.15 2.90
C VAL A 86 10.23 11.51 3.46
N TYR A 87 10.94 11.51 4.58
CA TYR A 87 11.54 12.69 5.19
C TYR A 87 13.06 12.54 5.16
N PRO A 88 13.75 13.23 4.23
CA PRO A 88 15.20 13.14 4.09
C PRO A 88 15.91 14.10 5.06
N ASN A 89 17.21 13.88 5.28
CA ASN A 89 18.09 14.79 6.04
C ASN A 89 17.64 15.05 7.50
N VAL A 90 17.10 14.03 8.16
CA VAL A 90 16.64 14.12 9.55
C VAL A 90 17.84 14.13 10.49
N LYS A 91 18.26 15.34 10.89
CA LYS A 91 19.51 15.56 11.65
C LYS A 91 19.54 14.86 13.02
N ASN A 92 18.38 14.69 13.64
CA ASN A 92 18.21 14.14 14.99
C ASN A 92 17.64 12.72 14.96
N ILE A 93 17.92 11.95 13.91
CA ILE A 93 17.36 10.59 13.74
C ILE A 93 17.66 9.68 14.94
N ASP A 94 18.83 9.84 15.56
CA ASP A 94 19.26 9.01 16.69
C ASP A 94 18.42 9.33 17.95
N GLU A 95 18.13 10.61 18.22
CA GLU A 95 17.24 11.05 19.30
C GLU A 95 15.80 10.53 19.08
N ILE A 96 15.32 10.55 17.83
CA ILE A 96 14.00 10.02 17.47
C ILE A 96 13.95 8.52 17.73
N LYS A 97 14.98 7.77 17.31
CA LYS A 97 15.10 6.34 17.56
C LYS A 97 15.04 6.02 19.04
N GLU A 98 15.81 6.72 19.88
CA GLU A 98 15.81 6.51 21.33
C GLU A 98 14.42 6.72 21.95
N LYS A 99 13.68 7.73 21.49
CA LYS A 99 12.29 7.97 21.94
C LYS A 99 11.35 6.85 21.51
N LEU A 100 11.41 6.41 20.25
CA LEU A 100 10.59 5.31 19.77
C LEU A 100 10.93 3.99 20.48
N ASP A 101 12.22 3.72 20.73
CA ASP A 101 12.65 2.58 21.52
C ASP A 101 12.03 2.60 22.93
N LEU A 102 12.03 3.76 23.59
CA LEU A 102 11.42 3.92 24.92
C LEU A 102 9.90 3.70 24.88
N ILE A 103 9.20 4.21 23.86
CA ILE A 103 7.75 4.02 23.68
C ILE A 103 7.42 2.53 23.58
N PHE A 104 8.16 1.79 22.75
CA PHE A 104 7.93 0.36 22.55
C PHE A 104 8.37 -0.48 23.76
N HIS A 105 9.42 -0.07 24.47
CA HIS A 105 9.88 -0.78 25.66
C HIS A 105 8.91 -0.64 26.85
N ASN A 106 8.32 0.54 27.01
CA ASN A 106 7.40 0.82 28.12
C ASN A 106 5.96 0.36 27.85
N TYR A 107 5.65 -0.04 26.61
CA TYR A 107 4.32 -0.46 26.24
C TYR A 107 3.99 -1.84 26.81
N GLN A 108 2.89 -1.92 27.56
CA GLN A 108 2.32 -3.17 28.02
C GLN A 108 0.98 -3.35 27.32
N SER A 109 0.91 -4.32 26.40
CA SER A 109 -0.32 -4.61 25.67
C SER A 109 -1.41 -5.06 26.63
N ASN A 110 -2.61 -4.52 26.44
CA ASN A 110 -3.81 -4.92 27.16
C ASN A 110 -4.97 -4.97 26.18
N PRO A 111 -5.28 -6.16 25.62
CA PRO A 111 -6.30 -6.32 24.58
C PRO A 111 -7.68 -5.79 24.99
N ASP A 112 -8.06 -5.95 26.25
CA ASP A 112 -9.36 -5.48 26.76
C ASP A 112 -9.47 -3.95 26.75
N ILE A 113 -8.35 -3.25 26.96
CA ILE A 113 -8.29 -1.79 26.90
C ILE A 113 -8.15 -1.32 25.46
N GLU A 114 -7.32 -1.98 24.65
CA GLU A 114 -7.10 -1.64 23.23
C GLU A 114 -8.38 -1.76 22.39
N LEU A 115 -9.26 -2.73 22.71
CA LEU A 115 -10.57 -2.89 22.07
C LEU A 115 -11.61 -1.85 22.54
N GLN A 116 -11.48 -1.33 23.77
CA GLN A 116 -12.45 -0.40 24.37
C GLN A 116 -12.10 1.08 24.15
N VAL A 117 -10.86 1.39 23.80
CA VAL A 117 -10.38 2.77 23.68
C VAL A 117 -10.55 3.29 22.25
N ASN A 118 -10.81 4.60 22.17
CA ASN A 118 -11.04 5.42 20.98
C ASN A 118 -10.34 4.88 19.71
N LYS A 119 -11.14 4.54 18.68
CA LYS A 119 -10.74 4.08 17.32
C LYS A 119 -9.79 5.03 16.56
N ARG A 120 -9.31 6.10 17.20
CA ARG A 120 -8.31 7.06 16.71
C ARG A 120 -6.97 6.96 17.43
N THR A 121 -6.80 5.97 18.31
CA THR A 121 -5.58 5.76 19.09
C THR A 121 -4.68 4.76 18.38
N PHE A 122 -3.39 5.05 18.39
CA PHE A 122 -2.35 4.17 17.85
C PHE A 122 -1.63 3.48 19.01
N TYR A 123 -1.43 2.17 18.89
CA TYR A 123 -0.76 1.36 19.90
C TYR A 123 0.53 0.78 19.35
N PRO A 124 1.65 0.83 20.08
CA PRO A 124 2.85 0.08 19.72
C PRO A 124 2.52 -1.40 19.52
N PHE A 125 2.78 -1.90 18.32
CA PHE A 125 2.49 -3.28 17.96
C PHE A 125 3.77 -4.10 17.88
N ARG A 126 4.71 -3.69 17.03
CA ARG A 126 5.93 -4.45 16.77
C ARG A 126 7.09 -3.53 16.40
N LYS A 127 8.26 -3.81 16.98
CA LYS A 127 9.54 -3.26 16.55
C LYS A 127 10.27 -4.34 15.74
N ASN A 128 10.72 -4.01 14.54
CA ASN A 128 11.52 -4.88 13.69
C ASN A 128 12.86 -4.23 13.37
N ASP A 129 13.93 -4.98 13.65
CA ASP A 129 15.25 -4.66 13.11
C ASP A 129 15.35 -5.26 11.69
N ILE A 130 15.45 -4.39 10.70
CA ILE A 130 15.52 -4.76 9.28
C ILE A 130 16.97 -5.02 8.88
N ARG A 131 17.92 -4.27 9.46
CA ARG A 131 19.33 -4.33 9.09
C ARG A 131 20.21 -3.88 10.26
N GLU A 132 20.51 -4.80 11.17
CA GLU A 132 21.49 -4.65 12.26
C GLU A 132 21.44 -3.27 12.95
N ASP A 133 20.26 -2.88 13.43
CA ASP A 133 19.92 -1.59 14.05
C ASP A 133 20.09 -0.35 13.14
N LEU A 134 20.55 -0.49 11.90
CA LEU A 134 20.70 0.62 10.95
C LEU A 134 19.37 1.02 10.32
N ILE A 135 18.50 0.04 10.06
CA ILE A 135 17.15 0.27 9.54
C ILE A 135 16.15 -0.40 10.49
N ILE A 136 15.28 0.39 11.10
CA ILE A 136 14.36 -0.09 12.14
C ILE A 136 12.95 0.35 11.79
N SER A 137 12.00 -0.58 11.88
CA SER A 137 10.58 -0.30 11.72
C SER A 137 9.87 -0.37 13.06
N TYR A 138 9.14 0.70 13.38
CA TYR A 138 8.25 0.83 14.52
C TYR A 138 6.82 0.81 14.00
N GLN A 139 6.10 -0.28 14.25
CA GLN A 139 4.75 -0.50 13.75
C GLN A 139 3.73 -0.25 14.85
N PHE A 140 2.68 0.48 14.49
CA PHE A 140 1.58 0.83 15.37
C PHE A 140 0.28 0.26 14.83
N SER A 141 -0.51 -0.38 15.67
CA SER A 141 -1.85 -0.85 15.34
C SER A 141 -2.90 0.24 15.65
N GLN A 142 -3.94 0.27 14.83
CA GLN A 142 -5.14 1.08 15.05
C GLN A 142 -6.35 0.37 14.43
N VAL A 143 -7.50 0.34 15.11
CA VAL A 143 -8.76 -0.06 14.48
C VAL A 143 -9.35 1.14 13.72
N ARG A 144 -9.57 0.98 12.41
CA ARG A 144 -10.18 1.99 11.53
C ARG A 144 -11.57 1.58 11.10
N GLU A 145 -12.51 2.52 11.15
CA GLU A 145 -13.82 2.37 10.52
C GLU A 145 -13.73 2.85 9.06
N LEU A 146 -13.90 1.92 8.12
CA LEU A 146 -13.91 2.21 6.70
C LEU A 146 -15.32 2.00 6.14
N THR A 147 -15.86 3.02 5.49
CA THR A 147 -17.17 2.94 4.83
C THR A 147 -16.98 2.68 3.34
N VAL A 148 -17.36 1.49 2.91
CA VAL A 148 -17.23 1.05 1.51
C VAL A 148 -18.60 1.00 0.86
N ARG A 149 -18.71 1.58 -0.33
CA ARG A 149 -19.88 1.42 -1.19
C ARG A 149 -19.84 0.03 -1.81
N GLN A 150 -20.87 -0.77 -1.56
CA GLN A 150 -21.00 -2.12 -2.08
C GLN A 150 -22.27 -2.23 -2.93
N GLU A 151 -22.16 -2.84 -4.11
CA GLU A 151 -23.33 -3.24 -4.89
C GLU A 151 -23.98 -4.44 -4.19
N ILE A 152 -25.29 -4.35 -3.97
CA ILE A 152 -26.06 -5.41 -3.32
C ILE A 152 -26.58 -6.34 -4.42
N ASP A 153 -26.36 -7.64 -4.27
CA ASP A 153 -26.88 -8.62 -5.22
C ASP A 153 -28.41 -8.58 -5.22
N ALA A 154 -29.01 -8.65 -6.41
CA ALA A 154 -30.45 -8.70 -6.56
C ALA A 154 -31.07 -9.88 -5.81
N SER A 155 -30.32 -10.98 -5.60
CA SER A 155 -30.77 -12.12 -4.80
C SER A 155 -30.93 -11.83 -3.31
N ASP A 156 -30.23 -10.82 -2.81
CA ASP A 156 -30.24 -10.44 -1.39
C ASP A 156 -31.34 -9.40 -1.08
N LEU A 157 -32.01 -8.89 -2.12
CA LEU A 157 -33.10 -7.95 -2.01
C LEU A 157 -34.43 -8.69 -1.83
N LYS A 158 -35.38 -8.06 -1.12
CA LYS A 158 -36.76 -8.55 -1.07
C LYS A 158 -37.41 -8.52 -2.45
N ASP A 159 -38.28 -9.50 -2.70
CA ASP A 159 -39.06 -9.61 -3.94
C ASP A 159 -39.73 -8.27 -4.32
N GLY A 160 -39.58 -7.88 -5.59
CA GLY A 160 -40.12 -6.65 -6.16
C GLY A 160 -39.20 -5.42 -6.10
N ILE A 161 -38.21 -5.36 -5.20
CA ILE A 161 -37.23 -4.24 -5.19
C ILE A 161 -36.28 -4.35 -6.39
N SER A 162 -35.85 -5.57 -6.73
CA SER A 162 -34.95 -5.85 -7.86
C SER A 162 -35.54 -5.50 -9.22
N GLU A 163 -36.87 -5.47 -9.36
CA GLU A 163 -37.57 -5.10 -10.60
C GLU A 163 -37.67 -3.57 -10.78
N MET A 164 -37.52 -2.80 -9.70
CA MET A 164 -37.66 -1.34 -9.72
C MET A 164 -36.35 -0.60 -10.01
N TYR A 165 -35.20 -1.26 -9.80
CA TYR A 165 -33.89 -0.64 -9.90
C TYR A 165 -32.95 -1.53 -10.70
N SER A 166 -32.22 -0.94 -11.65
CA SER A 166 -31.21 -1.67 -12.42
C SER A 166 -30.01 -2.09 -11.56
N GLN A 167 -29.68 -1.31 -10.52
CA GLN A 167 -28.62 -1.57 -9.55
C GLN A 167 -28.99 -0.97 -8.20
N VAL A 168 -28.63 -1.64 -7.10
CA VAL A 168 -28.81 -1.16 -5.74
C VAL A 168 -27.45 -1.11 -5.05
N PHE A 169 -27.15 0.02 -4.39
CA PHE A 169 -25.90 0.20 -3.65
C PHE A 169 -26.19 0.44 -2.17
N GLY A 170 -25.46 -0.30 -1.33
CA GLY A 170 -25.38 -0.07 0.10
C GLY A 170 -24.05 0.56 0.50
N PHE A 171 -24.00 1.11 1.70
CA PHE A 171 -22.75 1.47 2.36
C PHE A 171 -22.55 0.51 3.54
N LYS A 172 -21.44 -0.22 3.53
CA LYS A 172 -21.04 -1.10 4.63
C LYS A 172 -19.89 -0.42 5.36
N THR A 173 -20.07 -0.16 6.64
CA THR A 173 -18.98 0.21 7.53
C THR A 173 -18.33 -1.07 8.05
N THR A 174 -17.02 -1.20 7.84
CA THR A 174 -16.22 -2.33 8.31
C THR A 174 -15.12 -1.78 9.22
N GLU A 175 -14.88 -2.46 10.32
CA GLU A 175 -13.76 -2.15 11.22
C GLU A 175 -12.56 -2.99 10.81
N LEU A 176 -11.43 -2.35 10.54
CA LEU A 176 -10.19 -3.04 10.19
C LEU A 176 -9.07 -2.59 11.10
N THR A 177 -8.41 -3.54 11.74
CA THR A 177 -7.11 -3.31 12.36
C THR A 177 -6.11 -3.01 11.26
N CYS A 178 -5.50 -1.84 11.29
CA CYS A 178 -4.52 -1.33 10.33
C CYS A 178 -3.18 -1.10 11.03
N PHE A 179 -2.08 -1.23 10.27
CA PHE A 179 -0.72 -1.20 10.82
C PHE A 179 0.14 -0.14 10.14
N ASP A 180 0.16 1.06 10.72
CA ASP A 180 1.02 2.13 10.24
C ASP A 180 2.41 1.99 10.81
N SER A 181 3.42 2.49 10.11
CA SER A 181 4.81 2.31 10.50
C SER A 181 5.61 3.60 10.38
N VAL A 182 6.53 3.79 11.32
CA VAL A 182 7.67 4.69 11.17
C VAL A 182 8.90 3.83 10.92
N ILE A 183 9.59 4.05 9.80
CA ILE A 183 10.88 3.42 9.52
C ILE A 183 11.97 4.47 9.67
N ILE A 184 13.00 4.12 10.42
CA ILE A 184 14.21 4.93 10.60
C ILE A 184 15.33 4.26 9.82
N ASP A 185 16.00 5.03 8.97
CA ASP A 185 17.28 4.67 8.35
C ASP A 185 18.36 5.61 8.92
N ILE A 186 19.16 5.07 9.83
CA ILE A 186 20.19 5.81 10.56
C ILE A 186 21.33 6.23 9.63
N GLU A 187 21.71 5.36 8.69
CA GLU A 187 22.83 5.60 7.79
C GLU A 187 22.52 6.74 6.83
N ARG A 188 21.33 6.72 6.23
CA ARG A 188 20.91 7.75 5.25
C ARG A 188 20.30 8.98 5.92
N LYS A 189 20.09 8.96 7.24
CA LYS A 189 19.37 9.99 8.01
C LYS A 189 17.99 10.26 7.42
N ILE A 190 17.24 9.19 7.18
CA ILE A 190 15.89 9.24 6.59
C ILE A 190 14.88 8.69 7.60
N LEU A 191 13.72 9.35 7.67
CA LEU A 191 12.53 8.82 8.30
C LEU A 191 11.45 8.57 7.25
N ILE A 192 10.77 7.45 7.34
CA ILE A 192 9.69 7.08 6.42
C ILE A 192 8.43 6.85 7.24
N ILE A 193 7.32 7.44 6.80
CA ILE A 193 5.99 7.12 7.29
C ILE A 193 5.34 6.19 6.26
N LEU A 194 4.84 5.04 6.71
CA LEU A 194 4.01 4.13 5.94
C LEU A 194 2.62 4.05 6.56
N ILE A 195 1.61 4.39 5.78
CA ILE A 195 0.20 4.21 6.17
C ILE A 195 -0.32 2.93 5.51
N ASP A 196 -0.96 2.08 6.31
CA ASP A 196 -1.66 0.89 5.82
C ASP A 196 -2.99 1.27 5.16
N LEU A 197 -3.10 1.00 3.86
CA LEU A 197 -4.30 1.26 3.07
C LEU A 197 -5.35 0.17 3.26
N ALA A 198 -4.99 -0.97 3.86
CA ALA A 198 -5.87 -2.13 4.05
C ALA A 198 -6.63 -2.55 2.76
N ARG A 199 -6.09 -2.17 1.59
CA ARG A 199 -6.61 -2.32 0.21
C ARG A 199 -7.99 -1.72 -0.11
N ILE A 200 -8.87 -1.61 0.87
CA ILE A 200 -10.26 -1.12 0.70
C ILE A 200 -10.42 0.38 0.97
N MET A 201 -9.35 1.06 1.39
CA MET A 201 -9.41 2.45 1.84
C MET A 201 -9.66 3.44 0.69
N PRO A 202 -10.68 4.30 0.81
CA PRO A 202 -10.93 5.36 -0.16
C PRO A 202 -9.81 6.42 -0.19
N ARG A 203 -9.44 6.88 -1.38
CA ARG A 203 -8.34 7.86 -1.56
C ARG A 203 -8.59 9.21 -0.88
N ASN A 204 -9.84 9.61 -0.72
CA ASN A 204 -10.23 10.89 -0.12
C ASN A 204 -9.97 10.94 1.41
N GLU A 205 -9.82 9.80 2.08
CA GLU A 205 -9.57 9.74 3.52
C GLU A 205 -8.07 9.73 3.86
N LEU A 206 -7.21 9.45 2.86
CA LEU A 206 -5.77 9.25 3.06
C LEU A 206 -5.06 10.43 3.70
N ASN A 207 -5.35 11.65 3.24
CA ASN A 207 -4.71 12.85 3.78
C ASN A 207 -5.07 13.04 5.27
N VAL A 208 -6.29 12.69 5.67
CA VAL A 208 -6.73 12.78 7.06
C VAL A 208 -6.01 11.73 7.91
N ILE A 209 -5.94 10.48 7.43
CA ILE A 209 -5.26 9.38 8.13
C ILE A 209 -3.77 9.67 8.27
N HIS A 210 -3.11 10.07 7.18
CA HIS A 210 -1.71 10.45 7.19
C HIS A 210 -1.44 11.62 8.15
N SER A 211 -2.29 12.65 8.15
CA SER A 211 -2.19 13.77 9.08
C SER A 211 -2.36 13.33 10.54
N ASN A 212 -3.35 12.48 10.82
CA ASN A 212 -3.59 11.94 12.17
C ASN A 212 -2.40 11.13 12.68
N PHE A 213 -1.84 10.25 11.85
CA PHE A 213 -0.66 9.47 12.23
C PHE A 213 0.57 10.36 12.39
N SER A 214 0.79 11.32 11.49
CA SER A 214 1.87 12.30 11.63
C SER A 214 1.75 13.09 12.93
N HIS A 215 0.55 13.54 13.28
CA HIS A 215 0.30 14.27 14.53
C HIS A 215 0.50 13.39 15.76
N PHE A 216 0.08 12.13 15.70
CA PHE A 216 0.39 11.13 16.72
C PHE A 216 1.90 11.03 16.94
N ILE A 217 2.68 10.80 15.88
CA ILE A 217 4.14 10.73 15.97
C ILE A 217 4.74 12.03 16.53
N LYS A 218 4.28 13.21 16.08
CA LYS A 218 4.72 14.51 16.65
C LYS A 218 4.53 14.57 18.16
N ARG A 219 3.37 14.11 18.63
CA ARG A 219 3.05 14.10 20.07
C ARG A 219 3.95 13.13 20.84
N GLU A 220 4.13 11.92 20.33
CA GLU A 220 4.94 10.88 20.98
C GLU A 220 6.43 11.24 21.05
N LEU A 221 6.96 11.92 20.02
CA LEU A 221 8.34 12.42 20.03
C LEU A 221 8.53 13.61 20.99
N GLY A 222 7.46 14.35 21.29
CA GLY A 222 7.46 15.48 22.21
C GLY A 222 7.86 16.81 21.56
N LEU A 223 7.41 17.91 22.18
CA LEU A 223 7.59 19.27 21.66
C LEU A 223 9.05 19.68 21.52
N GLU A 224 9.93 19.27 22.43
CA GLU A 224 11.36 19.64 22.40
C GLU A 224 12.06 19.17 21.12
N ILE A 225 11.79 17.93 20.70
CA ILE A 225 12.33 17.36 19.46
C ILE A 225 11.70 18.05 18.25
N MET A 226 10.38 18.23 18.28
CA MET A 226 9.64 18.75 17.13
C MET A 226 9.87 20.24 16.89
N GLU A 227 9.95 21.09 17.92
CA GLU A 227 10.22 22.54 17.76
C GLU A 227 11.62 22.82 17.23
N LYS A 228 12.60 21.98 17.61
CA LYS A 228 13.99 22.15 17.20
C LYS A 228 14.26 21.69 15.77
N TYR A 229 13.51 20.70 15.27
CA TYR A 229 13.86 20.00 14.03
C TYR A 229 12.74 19.85 12.99
N ASP A 230 11.47 20.19 13.29
CA ASP A 230 10.22 19.88 12.54
C ASP A 230 10.38 19.28 11.15
N PHE A 231 10.95 18.07 11.07
CA PHE A 231 11.32 17.43 9.81
C PHE A 231 10.07 17.03 9.02
N LEU A 232 8.94 16.86 9.71
CA LEU A 232 7.65 16.55 9.13
C LEU A 232 7.08 17.70 8.26
N SER A 233 7.63 18.91 8.39
CA SER A 233 7.29 20.06 7.53
C SER A 233 7.95 19.99 6.15
N SER A 234 8.95 19.12 5.95
CA SER A 234 9.79 19.07 4.75
C SER A 234 9.84 17.66 4.15
N PRO A 235 8.69 17.07 3.76
CA PRO A 235 8.69 15.80 3.04
C PRO A 235 9.41 15.92 1.69
N LEU A 236 9.92 14.80 1.20
CA LEU A 236 10.56 14.69 -0.10
C LEU A 236 9.53 14.95 -1.21
N ASP A 237 9.82 15.90 -2.10
CA ASP A 237 9.02 16.11 -3.30
C ASP A 237 9.35 15.05 -4.37
N LEU A 238 8.35 14.23 -4.66
CA LEU A 238 8.35 13.15 -5.63
C LEU A 238 7.78 13.57 -6.99
N PHE A 239 7.30 14.80 -7.15
CA PHE A 239 6.75 15.23 -8.44
C PHE A 239 7.75 15.06 -9.60
N PRO A 240 9.06 15.40 -9.46
CA PRO A 240 10.05 15.17 -10.51
C PRO A 240 10.23 13.69 -10.90
N CYS A 241 9.91 12.76 -9.99
CA CYS A 241 10.03 11.32 -10.26
C CYS A 241 9.00 10.85 -11.31
N ILE A 242 7.89 11.59 -11.51
CA ILE A 242 6.84 11.21 -12.47
C ILE A 242 7.41 11.17 -13.90
N GLN A 243 8.06 12.26 -14.32
CA GLN A 243 8.72 12.34 -15.62
C GLN A 243 9.85 11.31 -15.73
N LYS A 244 10.65 11.15 -14.67
CA LYS A 244 11.78 10.21 -14.69
C LYS A 244 11.34 8.75 -14.77
N PHE A 245 10.22 8.36 -14.15
CA PHE A 245 9.65 7.02 -14.37
C PHE A 245 9.18 6.81 -15.81
N TYR A 246 8.65 7.86 -16.44
CA TYR A 246 8.28 7.84 -17.85
C TYR A 246 9.50 7.77 -18.77
N ASP A 247 10.63 8.35 -18.38
CA ASP A 247 11.86 8.37 -19.20
C ASP A 247 12.79 7.18 -18.95
N GLU A 248 12.62 6.44 -17.84
CA GLU A 248 13.40 5.23 -17.56
C GLU A 248 13.33 4.26 -18.74
N LYS A 249 14.46 3.64 -19.09
CA LYS A 249 14.54 2.71 -20.23
C LYS A 249 13.40 1.67 -20.19
N VAL A 250 12.75 1.48 -21.33
CA VAL A 250 11.78 0.40 -21.51
C VAL A 250 12.51 -0.93 -21.56
N ASP A 251 12.10 -1.88 -20.73
CA ASP A 251 12.65 -3.24 -20.69
C ASP A 251 11.55 -4.28 -20.38
N LYS A 252 11.95 -5.53 -20.12
CA LYS A 252 11.01 -6.62 -19.82
C LYS A 252 10.81 -6.86 -18.32
N VAL A 253 11.60 -6.20 -17.47
CA VAL A 253 11.55 -6.39 -16.02
C VAL A 253 10.72 -5.31 -15.34
N SER A 254 10.48 -4.18 -16.00
CA SER A 254 9.61 -3.12 -15.53
C SER A 254 8.86 -2.44 -16.67
N GLY A 255 7.71 -1.84 -16.37
CA GLY A 255 6.99 -1.04 -17.35
C GLY A 255 5.91 -0.15 -16.76
N VAL A 256 5.56 0.88 -17.52
CA VAL A 256 4.50 1.83 -17.14
C VAL A 256 3.14 1.15 -17.34
N THR A 257 2.36 1.04 -16.26
CA THR A 257 1.07 0.33 -16.24
C THR A 257 -0.13 1.27 -16.27
N GLU A 258 0.07 2.54 -15.88
CA GLU A 258 -0.92 3.61 -15.97
C GLU A 258 -0.20 4.96 -16.08
N ILE A 259 -0.72 5.86 -16.91
CA ILE A 259 -0.19 7.21 -17.06
C ILE A 259 -1.31 8.21 -17.33
N TYR A 260 -1.20 9.38 -16.71
CA TYR A 260 -1.99 10.55 -17.05
C TYR A 260 -1.03 11.67 -17.44
N PHE A 261 -1.32 12.31 -18.56
CA PHE A 261 -0.45 13.31 -19.14
C PHE A 261 -1.24 14.38 -19.88
N THR A 262 -0.58 15.50 -20.14
CA THR A 262 -1.10 16.56 -20.99
C THR A 262 -0.28 16.67 -22.26
N THR A 263 -0.88 17.13 -23.35
CA THR A 263 -0.14 17.59 -24.54
C THR A 263 0.20 19.08 -24.41
N THR A 264 1.05 19.59 -25.29
CA THR A 264 1.35 21.03 -25.43
C THR A 264 0.09 21.87 -25.68
N GLU A 265 -0.90 21.33 -26.38
CA GLU A 265 -2.20 21.95 -26.60
C GLU A 265 -3.10 21.99 -25.34
N GLY A 266 -2.63 21.45 -24.21
CA GLY A 266 -3.36 21.46 -22.94
C GLY A 266 -4.45 20.38 -22.83
N THR A 267 -4.50 19.42 -23.76
CA THR A 267 -5.45 18.30 -23.66
C THR A 267 -4.95 17.26 -22.68
N ALA A 268 -5.82 16.82 -21.77
CA ALA A 268 -5.51 15.80 -20.77
C ALA A 268 -5.89 14.40 -21.27
N HIS A 269 -4.98 13.45 -21.11
CA HIS A 269 -5.13 12.05 -21.53
C HIS A 269 -4.90 11.11 -20.37
N HIS A 270 -5.51 9.93 -20.46
CA HIS A 270 -5.33 8.83 -19.52
C HIS A 270 -5.17 7.53 -20.30
N GLU A 271 -4.08 6.82 -20.04
CA GLU A 271 -3.85 5.50 -20.57
C GLU A 271 -3.60 4.50 -19.44
N LYS A 272 -4.19 3.32 -19.58
CA LYS A 272 -4.01 2.20 -18.66
C LYS A 272 -3.75 0.93 -19.45
N LEU A 273 -2.72 0.19 -19.05
CA LEU A 273 -2.29 -1.04 -19.69
C LEU A 273 -3.41 -2.08 -19.63
N ARG A 274 -3.69 -2.72 -20.77
CA ARG A 274 -4.64 -3.82 -20.90
C ARG A 274 -4.03 -4.92 -21.78
N GLY A 275 -4.40 -6.17 -21.51
CA GLY A 275 -3.90 -7.33 -22.26
C GLY A 275 -2.48 -7.73 -21.85
N ASP A 276 -1.75 -8.31 -22.79
CA ASP A 276 -0.46 -8.99 -22.54
C ASP A 276 0.77 -8.07 -22.69
N SER A 277 0.57 -6.78 -22.94
CA SER A 277 1.69 -5.83 -22.98
C SER A 277 2.27 -5.60 -21.58
N VAL A 278 3.57 -5.29 -21.53
CA VAL A 278 4.31 -5.02 -20.29
C VAL A 278 4.59 -3.53 -20.06
N ASP A 279 4.39 -2.68 -21.07
CA ASP A 279 4.61 -1.24 -20.95
C ASP A 279 3.67 -0.47 -21.89
N ILE A 280 2.95 0.52 -21.35
CA ILE A 280 2.09 1.42 -22.14
C ILE A 280 2.90 2.11 -23.23
N ARG A 281 4.15 2.48 -22.97
CA ARG A 281 4.97 3.26 -23.90
C ARG A 281 5.29 2.51 -25.20
N GLN A 282 5.11 1.18 -25.22
CA GLN A 282 5.29 0.34 -26.40
C GLN A 282 4.00 0.02 -27.14
N VAL A 283 2.84 0.42 -26.61
CA VAL A 283 1.58 0.18 -27.31
C VAL A 283 1.44 1.15 -28.48
N THR A 284 0.93 0.66 -29.61
CA THR A 284 0.88 1.42 -30.87
C THR A 284 0.19 2.77 -30.74
N TYR A 285 -0.85 2.87 -29.92
CA TYR A 285 -1.56 4.12 -29.69
C TYR A 285 -0.66 5.19 -29.06
N HIS A 286 0.01 4.85 -27.97
CA HIS A 286 0.90 5.76 -27.26
C HIS A 286 2.10 6.15 -28.12
N GLU A 287 2.77 5.17 -28.73
CA GLU A 287 3.94 5.40 -29.58
C GLU A 287 3.59 6.31 -30.77
N SER A 288 2.47 6.04 -31.44
CA SER A 288 2.02 6.86 -32.58
C SER A 288 1.63 8.27 -32.14
N GLY A 289 0.96 8.42 -30.98
CA GLY A 289 0.58 9.72 -30.43
C GLY A 289 1.78 10.59 -30.08
N VAL A 290 2.75 10.03 -29.35
CA VAL A 290 3.99 10.74 -28.98
C VAL A 290 4.83 11.06 -30.21
N ASN A 291 4.95 10.14 -31.18
CA ASN A 291 5.65 10.42 -32.42
C ASN A 291 4.93 11.47 -33.28
N GLY A 292 3.60 11.52 -33.23
CA GLY A 292 2.82 12.58 -33.88
C GLY A 292 3.20 13.96 -33.36
N LEU A 293 3.20 14.14 -32.03
CA LEU A 293 3.58 15.40 -31.37
C LEU A 293 5.01 15.84 -31.72
N LYS A 294 5.98 14.92 -31.67
CA LYS A 294 7.39 15.21 -32.01
C LYS A 294 7.62 15.62 -33.47
N ASN A 295 6.67 15.32 -34.34
CA ASN A 295 6.73 15.65 -35.76
C ASN A 295 5.82 16.83 -36.12
N THR A 296 5.24 17.53 -35.15
CA THR A 296 4.47 18.76 -35.39
C THR A 296 5.41 19.83 -35.99
N GLU A 297 5.04 20.34 -37.16
CA GLU A 297 5.72 21.44 -37.85
C GLU A 297 4.78 22.63 -38.00
N ILE A 298 5.21 23.82 -37.54
CA ILE A 298 4.51 25.08 -37.78
C ILE A 298 5.45 26.01 -38.55
N ASP A 299 5.00 26.51 -39.70
CA ASP A 299 5.78 27.38 -40.60
C ASP A 299 7.17 26.83 -40.98
N GLY A 300 7.28 25.50 -41.10
CA GLY A 300 8.53 24.80 -41.43
C GLY A 300 9.50 24.63 -40.25
N ILE A 301 9.08 24.96 -39.03
CA ILE A 301 9.84 24.74 -37.79
C ILE A 301 9.24 23.54 -37.06
N LYS A 302 10.06 22.52 -36.81
CA LYS A 302 9.69 21.42 -35.92
C LYS A 302 9.57 21.91 -34.49
N LEU A 303 8.41 21.70 -33.90
CA LEU A 303 8.19 21.92 -32.48
C LEU A 303 8.63 20.65 -31.73
N ASP A 304 9.42 20.80 -30.67
CA ASP A 304 9.81 19.69 -29.79
C ASP A 304 8.67 19.39 -28.79
N GLU A 305 7.48 19.13 -29.32
CA GLU A 305 6.31 18.86 -28.49
C GLU A 305 6.41 17.45 -27.91
N THR A 306 6.10 17.36 -26.64
CA THR A 306 6.06 16.11 -25.91
C THR A 306 4.86 16.09 -24.98
N ILE A 307 4.67 14.96 -24.32
CA ILE A 307 3.69 14.83 -23.25
C ILE A 307 4.29 15.28 -21.92
N THR A 308 3.45 15.82 -21.06
CA THR A 308 3.80 16.16 -19.68
C THR A 308 3.01 15.25 -18.73
N PRO A 309 3.60 14.15 -18.23
CA PRO A 309 2.97 13.27 -17.28
C PRO A 309 2.83 13.96 -15.91
N TYR A 310 1.66 13.82 -15.31
CA TYR A 310 1.38 14.31 -13.95
C TYR A 310 0.87 13.21 -13.02
N ARG A 311 0.67 11.99 -13.53
CA ARG A 311 0.44 10.81 -12.71
C ARG A 311 0.95 9.58 -13.44
N ILE A 312 1.61 8.69 -12.73
CA ILE A 312 2.21 7.50 -13.32
C ILE A 312 2.21 6.33 -12.34
N SER A 313 1.98 5.14 -12.86
CA SER A 313 2.17 3.87 -12.14
C SER A 313 3.14 3.02 -12.95
N LYS A 314 4.17 2.51 -12.29
CA LYS A 314 5.19 1.66 -12.90
C LYS A 314 5.34 0.38 -12.10
N LYS A 315 5.21 -0.76 -12.79
CA LYS A 315 5.35 -2.08 -12.20
C LYS A 315 6.73 -2.65 -12.48
N TYR A 316 7.30 -3.31 -11.48
CA TYR A 316 8.54 -4.07 -11.51
C TYR A 316 8.17 -5.55 -11.39
N TYR A 317 8.12 -6.23 -12.54
CA TYR A 317 7.55 -7.57 -12.67
C TYR A 317 8.41 -8.67 -12.04
N ASP A 318 9.72 -8.44 -11.90
CA ASP A 318 10.65 -9.35 -11.24
C ASP A 318 10.42 -9.44 -9.72
N ARG A 319 9.82 -8.40 -9.13
CA ARG A 319 9.49 -8.29 -7.70
C ARG A 319 7.99 -8.27 -7.42
N ASP A 320 7.16 -8.21 -8.46
CA ASP A 320 5.72 -8.00 -8.38
C ASP A 320 5.30 -6.71 -7.61
N VAL A 321 6.16 -5.69 -7.61
CA VAL A 321 5.91 -4.40 -6.94
C VAL A 321 5.51 -3.33 -7.94
N GLU A 322 4.49 -2.54 -7.63
CA GLU A 322 4.08 -1.34 -8.37
C GLU A 322 4.24 -0.09 -7.51
N ILE A 323 4.89 0.93 -8.08
CA ILE A 323 4.99 2.27 -7.50
C ILE A 323 4.06 3.18 -8.28
N SER A 324 3.17 3.88 -7.57
CA SER A 324 2.22 4.82 -8.18
C SER A 324 2.35 6.21 -7.57
N LEU A 325 2.64 7.20 -8.43
CA LEU A 325 2.79 8.61 -8.10
C LEU A 325 1.59 9.37 -8.67
N ASN A 326 0.73 9.85 -7.79
CA ASN A 326 -0.60 10.32 -8.15
C ASN A 326 -0.74 11.82 -7.88
N SER A 327 -0.20 12.66 -8.76
CA SER A 327 -0.49 14.10 -8.75
C SER A 327 -1.75 14.42 -9.57
N SER A 328 -2.12 15.69 -9.63
CA SER A 328 -3.31 16.19 -10.31
C SER A 328 -2.94 17.09 -11.47
N TYR A 329 -3.83 17.18 -12.48
CA TYR A 329 -3.69 18.14 -13.57
C TYR A 329 -3.49 19.58 -13.06
N ASN A 330 -4.20 19.96 -12.00
CA ASN A 330 -4.08 21.28 -11.38
C ASN A 330 -2.70 21.55 -10.77
N ALA A 331 -1.92 20.51 -10.46
CA ALA A 331 -0.56 20.69 -9.98
C ALA A 331 0.35 21.26 -11.07
N LEU A 332 0.08 20.99 -12.35
CA LEU A 332 0.86 21.50 -13.48
C LEU A 332 0.70 23.02 -13.68
N SER A 333 -0.46 23.57 -13.31
CA SER A 333 -0.81 24.98 -13.56
C SER A 333 -0.65 25.88 -12.35
N ASN A 334 -0.18 25.34 -11.21
CA ASN A 334 -0.17 26.07 -9.95
C ASN A 334 1.05 27.00 -9.84
N ILE A 335 0.82 28.25 -9.41
CA ILE A 335 1.85 29.32 -9.31
C ILE A 335 2.99 28.94 -8.35
N ASN A 336 2.70 28.12 -7.34
CA ASN A 336 3.67 27.69 -6.32
C ASN A 336 4.49 26.46 -6.74
N GLY A 337 4.32 25.95 -7.96
CA GLY A 337 5.01 24.75 -8.45
C GLY A 337 4.23 23.46 -8.19
N SER A 338 4.57 22.44 -8.97
CA SER A 338 3.98 21.10 -8.88
C SER A 338 4.69 20.30 -7.79
N HIS A 339 3.95 19.89 -6.76
CA HIS A 339 4.49 19.11 -5.64
C HIS A 339 3.70 17.81 -5.44
N LEU A 340 4.40 16.75 -5.06
CA LEU A 340 3.81 15.47 -4.67
C LEU A 340 4.66 14.85 -3.57
N TYR A 341 4.10 14.61 -2.39
CA TYR A 341 4.89 14.17 -1.23
C TYR A 341 4.75 12.69 -0.88
N ASN A 342 3.87 11.97 -1.59
CA ASN A 342 3.50 10.62 -1.22
C ASN A 342 3.53 9.68 -2.44
N ALA A 343 3.87 8.42 -2.20
CA ALA A 343 3.84 7.34 -3.17
C ALA A 343 2.92 6.20 -2.69
N PHE A 344 2.25 5.54 -3.62
CA PHE A 344 1.56 4.28 -3.35
C PHE A 344 2.50 3.13 -3.71
N ILE A 345 2.56 2.13 -2.83
CA ILE A 345 3.32 0.90 -3.01
C ILE A 345 2.34 -0.26 -2.94
N ILE A 346 2.30 -1.03 -4.01
CA ILE A 346 1.38 -2.16 -4.17
C ILE A 346 2.23 -3.39 -4.50
N GLY A 347 1.92 -4.53 -3.91
CA GLY A 347 2.59 -5.81 -4.19
C GLY A 347 3.83 -6.11 -3.35
N SER A 348 4.28 -5.21 -2.47
CA SER A 348 5.40 -5.49 -1.56
C SER A 348 5.03 -6.51 -0.47
N ARG A 349 5.93 -7.43 -0.19
CA ARG A 349 5.82 -8.55 0.76
C ARG A 349 6.99 -8.62 1.74
N SER A 350 7.95 -7.70 1.64
CA SER A 350 9.20 -7.73 2.42
C SER A 350 9.81 -6.33 2.59
N TYR A 351 10.73 -6.19 3.54
CA TYR A 351 11.46 -4.94 3.73
C TYR A 351 12.46 -4.68 2.59
N GLU A 352 13.00 -5.72 1.96
CA GLU A 352 13.88 -5.62 0.81
C GLU A 352 13.18 -4.97 -0.39
N GLU A 353 11.88 -5.22 -0.55
CA GLU A 353 11.05 -4.57 -1.57
C GLU A 353 10.72 -3.12 -1.21
N ILE A 354 10.46 -2.82 0.07
CA ILE A 354 10.31 -1.43 0.53
C ILE A 354 11.61 -0.66 0.32
N GLU A 355 12.77 -1.25 0.65
CA GLU A 355 14.08 -0.64 0.40
C GLU A 355 14.33 -0.42 -1.09
N PHE A 356 13.96 -1.39 -1.94
CA PHE A 356 14.01 -1.23 -3.38
C PHE A 356 13.20 -0.02 -3.86
N VAL A 357 11.97 0.14 -3.37
CA VAL A 357 11.11 1.29 -3.71
C VAL A 357 11.75 2.60 -3.24
N LEU A 358 12.27 2.64 -2.02
CA LEU A 358 12.95 3.81 -1.48
C LEU A 358 14.17 4.19 -2.32
N ASN A 359 15.00 3.22 -2.66
CA ASN A 359 16.17 3.42 -3.52
C ASN A 359 15.76 3.97 -4.89
N LYS A 360 14.66 3.47 -5.46
CA LYS A 360 14.12 3.99 -6.72
C LYS A 360 13.68 5.45 -6.60
N LEU A 361 12.86 5.79 -5.60
CA LEU A 361 12.38 7.15 -5.39
C LEU A 361 13.53 8.14 -5.10
N LEU A 362 14.53 7.72 -4.32
CA LEU A 362 15.69 8.57 -3.97
C LEU A 362 16.65 8.76 -5.15
N THR A 363 16.86 7.74 -5.98
CA THR A 363 17.73 7.83 -7.17
C THR A 363 17.10 8.66 -8.28
N LEU A 364 15.77 8.60 -8.40
CA LEU A 364 15.01 9.37 -9.37
C LEU A 364 14.66 10.77 -8.86
N ARG A 365 15.07 11.16 -7.66
CA ARG A 365 14.87 12.54 -7.18
C ARG A 365 15.62 13.54 -8.05
#